data_AF-A0A9P9KSG9-F1
#
_entry.id   AF-A0A9P9KSG9-F1
#
_cell.length_a   1.000
_cell.length_b   1.000
_cell.length_c   1.000
_cell.angle_alpha   90.00
_cell.angle_beta   90.00
_cell.angle_gamma   90.00
#
_symmetry.space_group_name_H-M   'P 1'
#
loop_
_entity.id
_entity.type
_entity.pdbx_description
1 polymer ?
#
loop_
_entity_poly.entity_id
_entity_poly.type
_entity_poly.pdbx_seq_one_letter_code
_entity_poly.pdbx_strand_id
1 'polypeptide(L)'
;MAQNNTRPEPPVVERDGFSLTKGSFCASNGNVEQVSGSRLHELFWPESLRLKRDQKKASEEARELFKKAFFAGQLKHYGISFHPRNSKVGELKELLINAVAQGHCDHVPQSVLSLRQSMEQVLQPLYEKWEKDVHEWDTNDRRRRLEELNNCKTLGEKASYNLDLFLEHYFTTNGQPDQHKTPEPLSLEGFDDKLPLHLKAGEIPGLYTKSGGSKDKRTLCIAEKREREMKWAKAMEAHEQFTSTIKPPPPSLGRKASRASTLKNVKGRISSSAILLRANYDFRIITGAMLLYNDEETLDDPVGDSDDDSGTDDSAESEDKRRHEERRQEKLEERHGKKNQIPSCKEEKDSVFAVPTGFLSVAWRRNWRRRDSFRHRGWGDRFPERRLYQVLWFGMRTPLRRE
;
A
#
# COMPACT_ATOMS: atom_id res chain seq x y z
N MET A 1 -33.91 8.29 0.80
CA MET A 1 -32.75 7.78 1.55
C MET A 1 -31.70 7.38 0.53
N ALA A 2 -30.61 8.14 0.39
CA ALA A 2 -29.53 7.77 -0.52
C ALA A 2 -28.89 6.50 0.02
N GLN A 3 -29.10 5.37 -0.65
CA GLN A 3 -28.36 4.16 -0.35
C GLN A 3 -26.88 4.47 -0.62
N ASN A 4 -26.06 4.43 0.43
CA ASN A 4 -24.63 4.67 0.29
C ASN A 4 -24.08 3.67 -0.74
N ASN A 5 -23.54 4.18 -1.85
CA ASN A 5 -22.92 3.41 -2.94
C ASN A 5 -21.59 2.75 -2.53
N THR A 6 -21.42 2.44 -1.25
CA THR A 6 -20.21 1.84 -0.69
C THR A 6 -20.22 0.34 -0.92
N ARG A 7 -19.06 -0.22 -1.28
CA ARG A 7 -18.86 -1.66 -1.41
C ARG A 7 -19.21 -2.36 -0.09
N PRO A 8 -19.95 -3.48 -0.09
CA PRO A 8 -20.31 -4.20 1.13
C PRO A 8 -19.08 -4.60 1.97
N GLU A 9 -19.11 -4.33 3.27
CA GLU A 9 -18.05 -4.73 4.20
C GLU A 9 -18.17 -6.21 4.60
N PRO A 10 -17.05 -6.92 4.82
CA PRO A 10 -17.09 -8.32 5.20
C PRO A 10 -17.79 -8.50 6.57
N PRO A 11 -18.61 -9.55 6.73
CA PRO A 11 -19.31 -9.79 7.98
C PRO A 11 -18.33 -10.11 9.10
N VAL A 12 -18.64 -9.60 10.29
CA VAL A 12 -17.91 -9.87 11.54
C VAL A 12 -18.89 -10.48 12.52
N VAL A 13 -18.53 -11.62 13.11
CA VAL A 13 -19.31 -12.23 14.18
C VAL A 13 -18.59 -11.96 15.50
N GLU A 14 -19.29 -11.37 16.46
CA GLU A 14 -18.76 -11.11 17.80
C GLU A 14 -19.52 -11.93 18.84
N ARG A 15 -18.78 -12.60 19.74
CA ARG A 15 -19.36 -13.41 20.82
C ARG A 15 -18.36 -13.56 21.95
N ASP A 16 -18.83 -13.43 23.19
CA ASP A 16 -18.02 -13.58 24.41
C ASP A 16 -16.72 -12.75 24.40
N GLY A 17 -16.77 -11.58 23.75
CA GLY A 17 -15.64 -10.68 23.50
C GLY A 17 -14.50 -11.29 22.68
N PHE A 18 -14.82 -12.23 21.80
CA PHE A 18 -14.05 -12.57 20.62
C PHE A 18 -14.74 -12.02 19.38
N SER A 19 -13.95 -11.72 18.35
CA SER A 19 -14.41 -11.40 17.01
C SER A 19 -13.88 -12.43 16.02
N LEU A 20 -14.72 -12.85 15.09
CA LEU A 20 -14.38 -13.77 14.01
C LEU A 20 -14.69 -13.12 12.66
N THR A 21 -13.68 -13.10 11.80
CA THR A 21 -13.78 -12.76 10.37
C THR A 21 -13.19 -13.91 9.55
N LYS A 22 -13.28 -13.87 8.20
CA LYS A 22 -12.75 -14.95 7.36
C LYS A 22 -11.26 -15.15 7.61
N GLY A 23 -10.93 -16.26 8.26
CA GLY A 23 -9.55 -16.66 8.55
C GLY A 23 -8.93 -16.03 9.81
N SER A 24 -9.65 -15.18 10.55
CA SER A 24 -9.10 -14.53 11.74
C SER A 24 -10.04 -14.65 12.94
N PHE A 25 -9.51 -15.17 14.05
CA PHE A 25 -10.20 -15.28 15.34
C PHE A 25 -9.41 -14.47 16.38
N CYS A 26 -9.97 -13.34 16.80
CA CYS A 26 -9.30 -12.36 17.64
C CYS A 26 -10.05 -12.14 18.95
N ALA A 27 -9.34 -11.74 20.00
CA ALA A 27 -9.98 -11.15 21.17
C ALA A 27 -10.41 -9.71 20.83
N SER A 28 -11.68 -9.35 21.07
CA SER A 28 -12.27 -8.07 20.64
C SER A 28 -11.55 -6.84 21.23
N ASN A 29 -10.92 -6.97 22.40
CA ASN A 29 -10.14 -5.90 23.02
C ASN A 29 -8.77 -5.77 22.34
N GLY A 30 -8.74 -5.07 21.20
CA GLY A 30 -7.52 -4.73 20.47
C GLY A 30 -7.16 -5.67 19.32
N ASN A 31 -8.12 -6.47 18.84
CA ASN A 31 -7.97 -7.37 17.69
C ASN A 31 -6.72 -8.28 17.82
N VAL A 32 -6.57 -8.88 18.99
CA VAL A 32 -5.39 -9.69 19.31
C VAL A 32 -5.60 -11.11 18.82
N GLU A 33 -4.83 -11.50 17.80
CA GLU A 33 -4.72 -12.89 17.34
C GLU A 33 -4.00 -13.76 18.38
N GLN A 34 -4.30 -15.05 18.39
CA GLN A 34 -3.62 -16.01 19.25
C GLN A 34 -2.15 -16.18 18.84
N VAL A 35 -1.25 -16.10 19.82
CA VAL A 35 0.17 -16.45 19.63
C VAL A 35 0.42 -17.77 20.32
N SER A 36 1.08 -18.73 19.67
CA SER A 36 1.37 -20.05 20.25
C SER A 36 2.22 -19.96 21.52
N GLY A 37 2.08 -20.92 22.45
CA GLY A 37 2.84 -20.96 23.70
C GLY A 37 4.35 -20.92 23.49
N SER A 38 4.84 -21.68 22.51
CA SER A 38 6.26 -21.66 22.10
C SER A 38 6.72 -20.28 21.66
N ARG A 39 5.93 -19.57 20.85
CA ARG A 39 6.26 -18.23 20.40
C ARG A 39 6.18 -17.21 21.54
N LEU A 40 5.20 -17.33 22.43
CA LEU A 40 5.12 -16.52 23.65
C LEU A 40 6.38 -16.71 24.51
N HIS A 41 6.86 -17.95 24.67
CA HIS A 41 8.09 -18.24 25.39
C HIS A 41 9.30 -17.52 24.76
N GLU A 42 9.45 -17.57 23.43
CA GLU A 42 10.51 -16.84 22.73
C GLU A 42 10.42 -15.32 22.91
N LEU A 43 9.21 -14.76 22.98
CA LEU A 43 9.00 -13.32 23.19
C LEU A 43 9.30 -12.88 24.63
N PHE A 44 9.04 -13.74 25.62
CA PHE A 44 9.32 -13.45 27.03
C PHE A 44 10.77 -13.71 27.44
N TRP A 45 11.42 -14.71 26.83
CA TRP A 45 12.82 -15.05 27.05
C TRP A 45 13.59 -15.10 25.73
N PRO A 46 13.83 -13.95 25.08
CA PRO A 46 14.59 -13.91 23.83
C PRO A 46 15.96 -14.56 23.96
N GLU A 47 16.60 -14.54 25.14
CA GLU A 47 17.90 -15.17 25.39
C GLU A 47 17.89 -16.69 25.21
N SER A 48 16.72 -17.32 25.29
CA SER A 48 16.56 -18.75 25.01
C SER A 48 16.80 -19.09 23.52
N LEU A 49 16.68 -18.12 22.62
CA LEU A 49 16.94 -18.30 21.20
C LEU A 49 18.44 -18.39 20.94
N ARG A 50 18.84 -19.35 20.10
CA ARG A 50 20.25 -19.64 19.81
C ARG A 50 20.96 -18.51 19.04
N LEU A 51 20.27 -17.82 18.15
CA LEU A 51 20.87 -16.84 17.24
C LEU A 51 20.61 -15.41 17.72
N LYS A 52 21.67 -14.61 17.90
CA LYS A 52 21.57 -13.19 18.33
C LYS A 52 20.61 -12.34 17.47
N ARG A 53 20.53 -12.64 16.16
CA ARG A 53 19.59 -11.97 15.25
C ARG A 53 18.13 -12.23 15.64
N ASP A 54 17.81 -13.47 16.01
CA ASP A 54 16.46 -13.86 16.40
C ASP A 54 16.11 -13.33 17.78
N GLN A 55 17.07 -13.30 18.71
CA GLN A 55 16.92 -12.63 20.00
C GLN A 55 16.52 -11.16 19.80
N LYS A 56 17.28 -10.41 18.99
CA LYS A 56 16.99 -9.01 18.68
C LYS A 56 15.60 -8.84 18.05
N LYS A 57 15.26 -9.69 17.07
CA LYS A 57 13.96 -9.67 16.41
C LYS A 57 12.81 -9.92 17.40
N ALA A 58 12.95 -10.92 18.28
CA ALA A 58 11.95 -11.24 19.30
C ALA A 58 11.81 -10.09 20.31
N SER A 59 12.90 -9.47 20.75
CA SER A 59 12.85 -8.30 21.64
C SER A 59 12.17 -7.09 21.00
N GLU A 60 12.47 -6.80 19.73
CA GLU A 60 11.81 -5.71 18.97
C GLU A 60 10.31 -5.98 18.82
N GLU A 61 9.94 -7.20 18.45
CA GLU A 61 8.55 -7.63 18.32
C GLU A 61 7.79 -7.58 19.66
N ALA A 62 8.40 -8.07 20.75
CA ALA A 62 7.85 -7.99 22.09
C ALA A 62 7.59 -6.53 22.51
N ARG A 63 8.51 -5.61 22.20
CA ARG A 63 8.34 -4.18 22.49
C ARG A 63 7.11 -3.58 21.80
N GLU A 64 6.84 -3.98 20.55
CA GLU A 64 5.67 -3.50 19.80
C GLU A 64 4.34 -4.14 20.28
N LEU A 65 4.39 -5.42 20.65
CA LEU A 65 3.22 -6.21 21.01
C LEU A 65 2.80 -6.05 22.48
N PHE A 66 3.72 -5.91 23.43
CA PHE A 66 3.50 -5.99 24.89
C PHE A 66 2.75 -4.77 25.48
N LYS A 67 1.53 -4.57 24.99
CA LYS A 67 0.55 -3.58 25.43
C LYS A 67 -0.53 -4.28 26.27
N LYS A 68 -1.30 -3.50 27.03
CA LYS A 68 -2.40 -4.03 27.87
C LYS A 68 -3.33 -4.96 27.10
N ALA A 69 -3.73 -4.56 25.90
CA ALA A 69 -4.63 -5.31 25.02
C ALA A 69 -4.06 -6.68 24.65
N PHE A 70 -2.77 -6.76 24.32
CA PHE A 70 -2.11 -8.02 23.96
C PHE A 70 -2.17 -9.03 25.09
N PHE A 71 -1.76 -8.65 26.31
CA PHE A 71 -1.78 -9.57 27.45
C PHE A 71 -3.19 -10.04 27.78
N ALA A 72 -4.15 -9.12 27.83
CA ALA A 72 -5.56 -9.45 28.05
C ALA A 72 -6.12 -10.39 26.97
N GLY A 73 -5.75 -10.16 25.70
CA GLY A 73 -6.17 -11.00 24.58
C GLY A 73 -5.58 -12.40 24.63
N GLN A 74 -4.28 -12.54 24.90
CA GLN A 74 -3.63 -13.85 25.04
C GLN A 74 -4.21 -14.64 26.23
N LEU A 75 -4.33 -14.02 27.41
CA LEU A 75 -4.93 -14.66 28.58
C LEU A 75 -6.33 -15.19 28.26
N LYS A 76 -7.10 -14.43 27.47
CA LYS A 76 -8.44 -14.83 27.04
C LYS A 76 -8.45 -16.01 26.07
N HIS A 77 -7.57 -16.02 25.06
CA HIS A 77 -7.40 -17.16 24.15
C HIS A 77 -7.06 -18.45 24.90
N TYR A 78 -6.30 -18.34 25.98
CA TYR A 78 -5.90 -19.47 26.82
C TYR A 78 -6.85 -19.75 27.98
N GLY A 79 -8.00 -19.08 28.06
CA GLY A 79 -9.01 -19.30 29.10
C GLY A 79 -8.53 -19.02 30.52
N ILE A 80 -7.52 -18.16 30.68
CA ILE A 80 -6.98 -17.77 31.98
C ILE A 80 -7.80 -16.59 32.50
N SER A 81 -8.43 -16.76 33.65
CA SER A 81 -9.29 -15.75 34.28
C SER A 81 -8.49 -14.54 34.77
N PHE A 82 -8.97 -13.33 34.46
CA PHE A 82 -8.44 -12.07 34.98
C PHE A 82 -9.53 -11.00 35.06
N HIS A 83 -9.24 -9.87 35.72
CA HIS A 83 -10.19 -8.76 35.90
C HIS A 83 -9.90 -7.61 34.90
N PRO A 84 -10.55 -7.56 33.72
CA PRO A 84 -10.13 -6.71 32.60
C PRO A 84 -10.11 -5.20 32.90
N ARG A 85 -11.00 -4.73 33.78
CA ARG A 85 -11.11 -3.31 34.12
C ARG A 85 -10.01 -2.85 35.07
N ASN A 86 -9.63 -3.69 36.03
CA ASN A 86 -8.79 -3.28 37.16
C ASN A 86 -7.34 -3.71 37.01
N SER A 87 -7.06 -4.75 36.22
CA SER A 87 -5.71 -5.27 36.10
C SER A 87 -4.76 -4.27 35.43
N LYS A 88 -3.60 -4.07 36.07
CA LYS A 88 -2.49 -3.28 35.54
C LYS A 88 -1.72 -4.10 34.50
N VAL A 89 -0.98 -3.42 33.61
CA VAL A 89 -0.18 -4.09 32.57
C VAL A 89 0.84 -5.05 33.18
N GLY A 90 1.47 -4.68 34.29
CA GLY A 90 2.42 -5.53 35.01
C GLY A 90 1.79 -6.84 35.50
N GLU A 91 0.62 -6.76 36.16
CA GLU A 91 -0.11 -7.93 36.67
C GLU A 91 -0.52 -8.88 35.53
N LEU A 92 -1.04 -8.35 34.41
CA LEU A 92 -1.41 -9.15 33.25
C LEU A 92 -0.20 -9.83 32.61
N LYS A 93 0.93 -9.11 32.53
CA LYS A 93 2.19 -9.63 32.01
C LYS A 93 2.71 -10.77 32.90
N GLU A 94 2.77 -10.57 34.21
CA GLU A 94 3.22 -11.59 35.17
C GLU A 94 2.32 -12.83 35.13
N LEU A 95 1.00 -12.65 35.05
CA LEU A 95 0.06 -13.76 34.93
C LEU A 95 0.31 -14.58 33.66
N LEU A 96 0.52 -13.92 32.52
CA LEU A 96 0.80 -14.61 31.26
C LEU A 96 2.17 -15.30 31.27
N ILE A 97 3.21 -14.67 31.84
CA ILE A 97 4.54 -15.27 32.01
C ILE A 97 4.43 -16.57 32.82
N ASN A 98 3.73 -16.53 33.95
CA ASN A 98 3.53 -17.70 34.81
C ASN A 98 2.77 -18.82 34.08
N ALA A 99 1.74 -18.48 33.32
CA ALA A 99 0.98 -19.45 32.54
C ALA A 99 1.81 -20.10 31.43
N VAL A 100 2.67 -19.34 30.74
CA VAL A 100 3.59 -19.88 29.72
C VAL A 100 4.61 -20.81 30.38
N ALA A 101 5.20 -20.42 31.51
CA ALA A 101 6.17 -21.24 32.23
C ALA A 101 5.57 -22.56 32.76
N GLN A 102 4.27 -22.59 33.05
CA GLN A 102 3.54 -23.77 33.51
C GLN A 102 2.99 -24.65 32.35
N GLY A 103 3.21 -24.26 31.09
CA GLY A 103 2.69 -24.99 29.92
C GLY A 103 1.18 -24.81 29.68
N HIS A 104 0.52 -23.90 30.40
CA HIS A 104 -0.90 -23.60 30.19
C HIS A 104 -1.19 -22.96 28.83
N CYS A 105 -0.17 -22.38 28.19
CA CYS A 105 -0.27 -21.80 26.85
C CYS A 105 0.10 -22.78 25.72
N ASP A 106 0.39 -24.04 26.02
CA ASP A 106 0.73 -25.05 25.01
C ASP A 106 -0.51 -25.54 24.25
N HIS A 107 -1.68 -25.47 24.89
CA HIS A 107 -2.95 -25.93 24.35
C HIS A 107 -4.03 -24.87 24.54
N VAL A 108 -4.91 -24.76 23.56
CA VAL A 108 -6.10 -23.89 23.63
C VAL A 108 -7.21 -24.65 24.35
N PRO A 109 -7.87 -24.06 25.37
CA PRO A 109 -8.98 -24.73 26.04
C PRO A 109 -10.09 -25.12 25.06
N GLN A 110 -10.68 -26.31 25.26
CA GLN A 110 -11.75 -26.81 24.41
C GLN A 110 -12.95 -25.86 24.34
N SER A 111 -13.23 -25.10 25.41
CA SER A 111 -14.29 -24.08 25.43
C SER A 111 -14.09 -23.00 24.37
N VAL A 112 -12.85 -22.54 24.18
CA VAL A 112 -12.49 -21.52 23.18
C VAL A 112 -12.55 -22.11 21.77
N LEU A 113 -12.11 -23.36 21.60
CA LEU A 113 -12.22 -24.07 20.31
C LEU A 113 -13.68 -24.28 19.89
N SER A 114 -14.52 -24.75 20.81
CA SER A 114 -15.96 -24.93 20.58
C SER A 114 -16.65 -23.59 20.30
N LEU A 115 -16.26 -22.52 21.01
CA LEU A 115 -16.76 -21.17 20.74
C LEU A 115 -16.41 -20.74 19.30
N ARG A 116 -15.14 -20.86 18.89
CA ARG A 116 -14.70 -20.55 17.53
C ARG A 116 -15.49 -21.33 16.49
N GLN A 117 -15.63 -22.63 16.66
CA GLN A 117 -16.41 -23.48 15.74
C GLN A 117 -17.87 -23.03 15.64
N SER A 118 -18.49 -22.67 16.77
CA SER A 118 -19.87 -22.16 16.78
C SER A 118 -20.01 -20.80 16.07
N MET A 119 -18.98 -19.95 16.12
CA MET A 119 -18.95 -18.68 15.41
C MET A 119 -18.72 -18.89 13.91
N GLU A 120 -17.87 -19.86 13.53
CA GLU A 120 -17.62 -20.24 12.12
C GLU A 120 -18.92 -20.72 11.45
N GLN A 121 -19.74 -21.51 12.14
CA GLN A 121 -21.06 -21.94 11.64
C GLN A 121 -22.01 -20.77 11.36
N VAL A 122 -21.94 -19.70 12.16
CA VAL A 122 -22.75 -18.48 11.94
C VAL A 122 -22.16 -17.61 10.84
N LEU A 123 -20.82 -17.50 10.80
CA LEU A 123 -20.11 -16.65 9.83
C LEU A 123 -20.26 -17.19 8.40
N GLN A 124 -20.24 -18.51 8.21
CA GLN A 124 -20.26 -19.14 6.89
C GLN A 124 -21.41 -18.66 5.98
N PRO A 125 -22.71 -18.76 6.36
CA PRO A 125 -23.80 -18.30 5.51
C PRO A 125 -23.81 -16.77 5.31
N LEU A 126 -23.38 -16.00 6.32
CA LEU A 126 -23.24 -14.55 6.19
C LEU A 126 -22.18 -14.19 5.15
N TYR A 127 -21.10 -14.95 5.13
CA TYR A 127 -20.00 -14.75 4.21
C TYR A 127 -20.37 -15.14 2.78
N GLU A 128 -21.08 -16.25 2.57
CA GLU A 128 -21.61 -16.63 1.25
C GLU A 128 -22.58 -15.59 0.70
N LYS A 129 -23.43 -15.01 1.57
CA LYS A 129 -24.30 -13.89 1.19
C LYS A 129 -23.46 -12.66 0.82
N TRP A 130 -22.48 -12.30 1.65
CA TRP A 130 -21.60 -11.16 1.39
C TRP A 130 -20.82 -11.31 0.08
N GLU A 131 -20.32 -12.50 -0.27
CA GLU A 131 -19.65 -12.73 -1.55
C GLU A 131 -20.58 -12.47 -2.75
N LYS A 132 -21.85 -12.87 -2.65
CA LYS A 132 -22.87 -12.56 -3.66
C LYS A 132 -23.14 -11.07 -3.75
N ASP A 133 -23.33 -10.41 -2.61
CA ASP A 133 -23.60 -8.97 -2.53
C ASP A 133 -22.41 -8.16 -3.09
N VAL A 134 -21.16 -8.57 -2.79
CA VAL A 134 -19.94 -7.96 -3.34
C VAL A 134 -19.85 -8.19 -4.85
N HIS A 135 -20.14 -9.40 -5.32
CA HIS A 135 -20.12 -9.70 -6.75
C HIS A 135 -21.16 -8.88 -7.54
N GLU A 136 -22.38 -8.78 -7.01
CA GLU A 136 -23.44 -7.94 -7.58
C GLU A 136 -23.04 -6.46 -7.56
N TRP A 137 -22.49 -5.98 -6.43
CA TRP A 137 -21.99 -4.61 -6.32
C TRP A 137 -20.88 -4.33 -7.33
N ASP A 138 -19.88 -5.20 -7.44
CA ASP A 138 -18.75 -5.05 -8.37
C ASP A 138 -19.27 -5.03 -9.82
N THR A 139 -20.27 -5.86 -10.15
CA THR A 139 -20.93 -5.88 -11.47
C THR A 139 -21.69 -4.59 -11.76
N ASN A 140 -22.45 -4.08 -10.79
CA ASN A 140 -23.24 -2.87 -10.91
C ASN A 140 -22.35 -1.61 -10.97
N ASP A 141 -21.31 -1.53 -10.13
CA ASP A 141 -20.31 -0.47 -10.15
C ASP A 141 -19.56 -0.44 -11.48
N ARG A 142 -19.14 -1.61 -11.98
CA ARG A 142 -18.55 -1.74 -13.32
C ARG A 142 -19.51 -1.26 -14.41
N ARG A 143 -20.78 -1.66 -14.37
CA ARG A 143 -21.80 -1.22 -15.34
C ARG A 143 -21.93 0.31 -15.35
N ARG A 144 -22.05 0.91 -14.16
CA ARG A 144 -22.15 2.37 -14.00
C ARG A 144 -20.93 3.09 -14.57
N ARG A 145 -19.72 2.63 -14.26
CA ARG A 145 -18.49 3.23 -14.79
C ARG A 145 -18.38 3.08 -16.31
N LEU A 146 -18.87 1.98 -16.88
CA LEU A 146 -18.94 1.81 -18.34
C LEU A 146 -19.95 2.77 -18.97
N GLU A 147 -21.10 3.01 -18.33
CA GLU A 147 -22.07 4.02 -18.77
C GLU A 147 -21.45 5.43 -18.73
N GLU A 148 -20.75 5.78 -17.64
CA GLU A 148 -20.02 7.05 -17.50
C GLU A 148 -18.92 7.19 -18.57
N LEU A 149 -18.14 6.14 -18.81
CA LEU A 149 -17.16 6.10 -19.89
C LEU A 149 -17.82 6.24 -21.27
N ASN A 150 -19.00 5.67 -21.49
CA ASN A 150 -19.74 5.84 -22.74
C ASN A 150 -20.34 7.24 -22.92
N ASN A 151 -20.51 8.00 -21.84
CA ASN A 151 -20.95 9.39 -21.88
C ASN A 151 -19.84 10.37 -22.27
N CYS A 152 -18.55 9.97 -22.18
CA CYS A 152 -17.44 10.75 -22.72
C CYS A 152 -17.50 10.81 -24.25
N LYS A 153 -17.19 11.98 -24.83
CA LYS A 153 -17.39 12.23 -26.26
C LYS A 153 -16.23 11.72 -27.10
N THR A 154 -15.00 11.90 -26.61
CA THR A 154 -13.78 11.54 -27.36
C THR A 154 -13.09 10.33 -26.74
N LEU A 155 -12.31 9.60 -27.54
CA LEU A 155 -11.50 8.47 -27.03
C LEU A 155 -10.43 8.95 -26.02
N GLY A 156 -9.91 10.16 -26.19
CA GLY A 156 -9.00 10.76 -25.22
C GLY A 156 -9.68 11.03 -23.88
N GLU A 157 -10.88 11.61 -23.87
CA GLU A 157 -11.68 11.80 -22.65
C GLU A 157 -11.99 10.46 -21.95
N LYS A 158 -12.33 9.42 -22.71
CA LYS A 158 -12.56 8.07 -22.17
C LYS A 158 -11.34 7.50 -21.48
N ALA A 159 -10.17 7.63 -22.12
CA ALA A 159 -8.90 7.20 -21.55
C ALA A 159 -8.51 8.03 -20.31
N SER A 160 -8.81 9.34 -20.30
CA SER A 160 -8.59 10.24 -19.16
C SER A 160 -9.50 9.92 -17.97
N TYR A 161 -10.75 9.52 -18.21
CA TYR A 161 -11.71 9.19 -17.14
C TYR A 161 -11.24 7.97 -16.33
N ASN A 162 -10.94 6.85 -17.00
CA ASN A 162 -10.41 5.66 -16.34
C ASN A 162 -9.65 4.79 -17.36
N LEU A 163 -8.32 4.89 -17.33
CA LEU A 163 -7.44 4.20 -18.27
C LEU A 163 -7.57 2.67 -18.21
N ASP A 164 -7.67 2.09 -17.01
CA ASP A 164 -7.81 0.63 -16.87
C ASP A 164 -9.11 0.12 -17.49
N LEU A 165 -10.23 0.80 -17.20
CA LEU A 165 -11.53 0.47 -17.77
C LEU A 165 -11.58 0.72 -19.28
N PHE A 166 -10.89 1.77 -19.76
CA PHE A 166 -10.75 2.05 -21.19
C PHE A 166 -10.02 0.90 -21.92
N LEU A 167 -8.89 0.43 -21.37
CA LEU A 167 -8.14 -0.69 -21.93
C LEU A 167 -8.94 -2.01 -21.88
N GLU A 168 -9.70 -2.23 -20.81
CA GLU A 168 -10.61 -3.38 -20.72
C GLU A 168 -11.77 -3.31 -21.72
N HIS A 169 -12.34 -2.13 -21.90
CA HIS A 169 -13.48 -1.98 -22.81
C HIS A 169 -13.07 -2.14 -24.28
N TYR A 170 -11.96 -1.52 -24.69
CA TYR A 170 -11.55 -1.47 -26.09
C TYR A 170 -10.54 -2.54 -26.50
N PHE A 171 -9.64 -2.98 -25.62
CA PHE A 171 -8.48 -3.76 -26.05
C PHE A 171 -8.37 -5.14 -25.44
N THR A 172 -9.02 -5.43 -24.30
CA THR A 172 -8.79 -6.72 -23.62
C THR A 172 -10.06 -7.46 -23.22
N THR A 173 -10.04 -8.77 -23.29
CA THR A 173 -11.06 -9.67 -22.73
C THR A 173 -10.36 -10.65 -21.80
N ASN A 174 -10.79 -10.71 -20.53
CA ASN A 174 -10.13 -11.51 -19.49
C ASN A 174 -8.63 -11.17 -19.31
N GLY A 175 -8.27 -9.89 -19.47
CA GLY A 175 -6.90 -9.39 -19.31
C GLY A 175 -5.94 -9.73 -20.47
N GLN A 176 -6.42 -10.39 -21.53
CA GLN A 176 -5.65 -10.64 -22.75
C GLN A 176 -6.13 -9.70 -23.86
N PRO A 177 -5.25 -9.27 -24.79
CA PRO A 177 -5.70 -8.54 -25.97
C PRO A 177 -6.80 -9.28 -26.72
N ASP A 178 -7.81 -8.55 -27.17
CA ASP A 178 -8.93 -9.06 -27.94
C ASP A 178 -9.05 -8.31 -29.27
N GLN A 179 -8.58 -8.96 -30.33
CA GLN A 179 -8.57 -8.42 -31.68
C GLN A 179 -9.98 -8.09 -32.20
N HIS A 180 -11.01 -8.75 -31.69
CA HIS A 180 -12.39 -8.52 -32.15
C HIS A 180 -12.97 -7.22 -31.60
N LYS A 181 -12.44 -6.69 -30.50
CA LYS A 181 -12.93 -5.43 -29.91
C LYS A 181 -12.46 -4.22 -30.71
N THR A 182 -11.19 -4.19 -31.08
CA THR A 182 -10.56 -3.03 -31.72
C THR A 182 -9.57 -3.51 -32.79
N PRO A 183 -10.07 -3.84 -33.99
CA PRO A 183 -9.21 -4.31 -35.09
C PRO A 183 -8.32 -3.19 -35.65
N GLU A 184 -8.74 -1.93 -35.52
CA GLU A 184 -8.00 -0.77 -36.01
C GLU A 184 -7.34 0.01 -34.86
N PRO A 185 -6.13 0.59 -35.07
CA PRO A 185 -5.50 1.45 -34.09
C PRO A 185 -6.39 2.62 -33.66
N LEU A 186 -6.48 2.89 -32.34
CA LEU A 186 -7.21 4.05 -31.83
C LEU A 186 -6.29 5.23 -31.62
N SER A 187 -6.74 6.41 -32.06
CA SER A 187 -6.14 7.72 -31.82
C SER A 187 -6.77 8.37 -30.60
N LEU A 188 -5.96 8.68 -29.59
CA LEU A 188 -6.36 9.35 -28.35
C LEU A 188 -6.00 10.83 -28.44
N GLU A 189 -6.82 11.59 -29.16
CA GLU A 189 -6.70 13.04 -29.25
C GLU A 189 -7.10 13.69 -27.92
N GLY A 190 -6.28 14.62 -27.41
CA GLY A 190 -6.54 15.32 -26.15
C GLY A 190 -6.21 14.54 -24.87
N PHE A 191 -5.56 13.37 -24.97
CA PHE A 191 -5.08 12.62 -23.81
C PHE A 191 -3.63 13.00 -23.48
N ASP A 192 -3.41 13.60 -22.32
CA ASP A 192 -2.11 14.18 -21.94
C ASP A 192 -1.18 13.20 -21.20
N ASP A 193 -1.74 12.22 -20.50
CA ASP A 193 -1.04 11.31 -19.58
C ASP A 193 -0.34 10.13 -20.29
N LYS A 194 0.69 10.47 -21.06
CA LYS A 194 1.50 9.53 -21.86
C LYS A 194 2.10 8.38 -21.05
N LEU A 195 2.72 8.71 -19.92
CA LEU A 195 3.51 7.75 -19.15
C LEU A 195 2.62 6.64 -18.54
N PRO A 196 1.51 6.95 -17.85
CA PRO A 196 0.57 5.93 -17.38
C PRO A 196 0.09 5.00 -18.50
N LEU A 197 -0.27 5.56 -19.67
CA LEU A 197 -0.71 4.78 -20.81
C LEU A 197 0.38 3.83 -21.34
N HIS A 198 1.61 4.32 -21.51
CA HIS A 198 2.72 3.48 -21.96
C HIS A 198 3.02 2.35 -20.96
N LEU A 199 2.95 2.63 -19.66
CA LEU A 199 3.17 1.63 -18.61
C LEU A 199 2.07 0.56 -18.63
N LYS A 200 0.80 0.97 -18.56
CA LYS A 200 -0.35 0.05 -18.54
C LYS A 200 -0.46 -0.78 -19.81
N ALA A 201 -0.26 -0.18 -20.98
CA ALA A 201 -0.24 -0.93 -22.22
C ALA A 201 0.93 -1.92 -22.28
N GLY A 202 2.08 -1.58 -21.68
CA GLY A 202 3.24 -2.47 -21.60
C GLY A 202 3.05 -3.67 -20.67
N GLU A 203 2.09 -3.62 -19.74
CA GLU A 203 1.69 -4.74 -18.88
C GLU A 203 0.86 -5.79 -19.63
N ILE A 204 0.27 -5.43 -20.76
CA ILE A 204 -0.62 -6.29 -21.56
C ILE A 204 0.18 -6.82 -22.76
N PRO A 205 0.62 -8.10 -22.76
CA PRO A 205 1.42 -8.65 -23.84
C PRO A 205 0.70 -8.55 -25.17
N GLY A 206 1.29 -7.89 -26.16
CA GLY A 206 0.67 -7.71 -27.47
C GLY A 206 -0.02 -6.37 -27.66
N LEU A 207 -0.19 -5.56 -26.62
CA LEU A 207 -0.68 -4.19 -26.75
C LEU A 207 0.49 -3.20 -26.87
N TYR A 208 0.37 -2.24 -27.76
CA TYR A 208 1.43 -1.27 -28.01
C TYR A 208 0.90 0.15 -28.11
N THR A 209 1.74 1.10 -27.74
CA THR A 209 1.46 2.53 -27.71
C THR A 209 2.52 3.29 -28.50
N LYS A 210 2.19 4.43 -29.09
CA LYS A 210 3.17 5.40 -29.65
C LYS A 210 2.58 6.79 -29.57
N SER A 211 3.45 7.78 -29.42
CA SER A 211 3.08 9.19 -29.57
C SER A 211 3.67 9.75 -30.86
N GLY A 212 2.93 10.64 -31.52
CA GLY A 212 3.38 11.39 -32.70
C GLY A 212 2.74 12.78 -32.72
N GLY A 213 3.17 13.64 -33.65
CA GLY A 213 2.67 15.02 -33.78
C GLY A 213 3.56 16.08 -33.11
N SER A 214 3.22 17.36 -33.34
CA SER A 214 3.94 18.50 -32.76
C SER A 214 3.63 18.65 -31.27
N LYS A 215 4.43 19.44 -30.55
CA LYS A 215 4.31 19.65 -29.09
C LYS A 215 2.88 20.01 -28.67
N ASP A 216 2.19 20.81 -29.47
CA ASP A 216 0.85 21.36 -29.17
C ASP A 216 -0.31 20.52 -29.74
N LYS A 217 0.00 19.51 -30.56
CA LYS A 217 -0.98 18.62 -31.20
C LYS A 217 -0.46 17.20 -31.19
N ARG A 218 -0.10 16.72 -30.00
CA ARG A 218 0.47 15.40 -29.83
C ARG A 218 -0.65 14.38 -29.73
N THR A 219 -0.61 13.39 -30.61
CA THR A 219 -1.59 12.31 -30.68
C THR A 219 -0.95 11.02 -30.15
N LEU A 220 -1.68 10.31 -29.30
CA LEU A 220 -1.29 8.98 -28.82
C LEU A 220 -2.08 7.92 -29.56
N CYS A 221 -1.39 6.90 -30.05
CA CYS A 221 -2.00 5.77 -30.73
C CYS A 221 -1.80 4.49 -29.94
N ILE A 222 -2.87 3.71 -29.79
CA ILE A 222 -2.85 2.38 -29.17
C ILE A 222 -3.28 1.35 -30.23
N ALA A 223 -2.54 0.25 -30.33
CA ALA A 223 -2.88 -0.83 -31.25
C ALA A 223 -2.33 -2.18 -30.74
N GLU A 224 -2.96 -3.27 -31.18
CA GLU A 224 -2.44 -4.62 -30.99
C GLU A 224 -1.25 -4.91 -31.94
N LYS A 225 -0.33 -5.78 -31.53
CA LYS A 225 0.96 -6.08 -32.17
C LYS A 225 0.86 -6.53 -33.62
N ARG A 226 -0.15 -7.34 -33.94
CA ARG A 226 -0.03 -8.33 -35.01
C ARG A 226 -0.05 -7.73 -36.42
N GLU A 227 -0.52 -6.50 -36.56
CA GLU A 227 -0.47 -5.75 -37.83
C GLU A 227 0.59 -4.62 -37.83
N ARG A 228 1.22 -4.37 -36.69
CA ARG A 228 2.07 -3.20 -36.48
C ARG A 228 3.37 -3.30 -37.26
N GLU A 229 4.02 -4.45 -37.33
CA GLU A 229 5.29 -4.54 -38.07
C GLU A 229 5.12 -4.21 -39.57
N MET A 230 4.05 -4.69 -40.22
CA MET A 230 3.84 -4.41 -41.64
C MET A 230 3.23 -3.03 -41.91
N LYS A 231 2.16 -2.64 -41.21
CA LYS A 231 1.46 -1.37 -41.50
C LYS A 231 2.26 -0.16 -41.00
N TRP A 232 3.02 -0.29 -39.92
CA TRP A 232 3.83 0.83 -39.41
C TRP A 232 5.14 1.02 -40.15
N ALA A 233 5.77 -0.06 -40.62
CA ALA A 233 6.88 0.08 -41.56
C ALA A 233 6.42 0.91 -42.77
N LYS A 234 5.26 0.54 -43.35
CA LYS A 234 4.68 1.24 -44.50
C LYS A 234 4.32 2.71 -44.21
N ALA A 235 3.76 3.02 -43.04
CA ALA A 235 3.36 4.38 -42.67
C ALA A 235 4.57 5.28 -42.33
N MET A 236 5.59 4.74 -41.65
CA MET A 236 6.83 5.47 -41.36
C MET A 236 7.64 5.72 -42.64
N GLU A 237 7.71 4.73 -43.53
CA GLU A 237 8.33 4.86 -44.85
C GLU A 237 7.65 5.96 -45.69
N ALA A 238 6.31 6.00 -45.71
CA ALA A 238 5.57 7.07 -46.39
C ALA A 238 5.83 8.46 -45.77
N HIS A 239 5.95 8.56 -44.45
CA HIS A 239 6.27 9.83 -43.78
C HIS A 239 7.70 10.30 -44.08
N GLU A 240 8.66 9.38 -44.14
CA GLU A 240 10.05 9.68 -44.52
C GLU A 240 10.16 10.11 -45.99
N GLN A 241 9.41 9.47 -46.89
CA GLN A 241 9.30 9.91 -48.28
C GLN A 241 8.72 11.32 -48.40
N PHE A 242 7.73 11.64 -47.57
CA PHE A 242 7.13 12.98 -47.53
C PHE A 242 8.09 14.03 -46.96
N THR A 243 8.82 13.74 -45.88
CA THR A 243 9.77 14.71 -45.30
C THR A 243 11.01 14.91 -46.17
N SER A 244 11.46 13.89 -46.88
CA SER A 244 12.57 13.99 -47.85
C SER A 244 12.22 14.78 -49.11
N THR A 245 10.94 14.89 -49.47
CA THR A 245 10.48 15.72 -50.61
C THR A 245 10.34 17.20 -50.25
N ILE A 246 10.33 17.56 -48.96
CA ILE A 246 10.39 18.96 -48.52
C ILE A 246 11.82 19.45 -48.76
N LYS A 247 12.05 20.08 -49.91
CA LYS A 247 13.32 20.75 -50.22
C LYS A 247 13.67 21.70 -49.06
N PRO A 248 14.90 21.62 -48.50
CA PRO A 248 15.33 22.60 -47.53
C PRO A 248 15.19 23.99 -48.14
N PRO A 249 14.75 25.00 -47.36
CA PRO A 249 14.67 26.36 -47.86
C PRO A 249 16.03 26.72 -48.47
N PRO A 250 16.06 27.37 -49.64
CA PRO A 250 17.30 27.74 -50.28
C PRO A 250 18.17 28.51 -49.27
N PRO A 251 19.49 28.23 -49.20
CA PRO A 251 20.37 28.94 -48.29
C PRO A 251 20.17 30.42 -48.52
N SER A 252 19.68 31.12 -47.49
CA SER A 252 19.40 32.53 -47.58
C SER A 252 20.70 33.24 -47.97
N LEU A 253 20.74 33.71 -49.21
CA LEU A 253 21.86 34.45 -49.75
C LEU A 253 22.04 35.72 -48.93
N GLY A 254 23.03 35.68 -48.05
CA GLY A 254 23.80 36.82 -47.57
C GLY A 254 23.00 38.03 -47.09
N ARG A 255 22.56 38.01 -45.83
CA ARG A 255 22.66 39.24 -45.02
C ARG A 255 24.04 39.30 -44.40
N LYS A 256 24.93 40.03 -45.07
CA LYS A 256 26.22 40.47 -44.55
C LYS A 256 25.99 41.15 -43.20
N ALA A 257 26.49 40.54 -42.15
CA ALA A 257 26.59 41.14 -40.84
C ALA A 257 27.56 42.34 -40.92
N SER A 258 27.05 43.52 -40.59
CA SER A 258 27.86 44.69 -40.25
C SER A 258 27.95 44.78 -38.73
N ARG A 259 29.20 44.80 -38.26
CA ARG A 259 29.69 45.38 -36.99
C ARG A 259 29.48 44.55 -35.71
N ALA A 260 30.59 43.90 -35.36
CA ALA A 260 31.40 44.23 -34.19
C ALA A 260 30.64 44.57 -32.90
N SER A 261 30.54 43.56 -32.03
CA SER A 261 30.57 43.76 -30.58
C SER A 261 31.21 42.54 -29.91
N THR A 262 32.45 42.76 -29.44
CA THR A 262 32.99 42.35 -28.15
C THR A 262 32.52 40.99 -27.59
N LEU A 263 33.28 39.94 -27.92
CA LEU A 263 33.31 38.69 -27.15
C LEU A 263 33.88 38.95 -25.76
N LYS A 264 32.99 39.11 -24.77
CA LYS A 264 33.31 38.81 -23.38
C LYS A 264 33.08 37.31 -23.17
N ASN A 265 34.12 36.63 -22.66
CA ASN A 265 34.06 35.27 -22.15
C ASN A 265 32.90 35.12 -21.17
N VAL A 266 31.81 34.48 -21.60
CA VAL A 266 30.79 33.92 -20.72
C VAL A 266 30.82 32.41 -20.92
N LYS A 267 31.39 31.73 -19.92
CA LYS A 267 31.41 30.28 -19.75
C LYS A 267 29.98 29.84 -19.42
N GLY A 268 29.11 29.83 -20.42
CA GLY A 268 27.73 29.39 -20.30
C GLY A 268 27.67 27.87 -20.23
N ARG A 269 27.17 27.34 -19.11
CA ARG A 269 26.77 25.94 -18.96
C ARG A 269 25.79 25.60 -20.08
N ILE A 270 26.20 24.74 -21.00
CA ILE A 270 25.26 23.98 -21.81
C ILE A 270 24.49 23.12 -20.82
N SER A 271 23.21 23.42 -20.62
CA SER A 271 22.31 22.57 -19.85
C SER A 271 22.16 21.27 -20.63
N SER A 272 22.94 20.26 -20.20
CA SER A 272 22.87 18.90 -20.68
C SER A 272 21.46 18.39 -20.37
N SER A 273 20.60 18.32 -21.38
CA SER A 273 19.30 17.69 -21.25
C SER A 273 19.55 16.23 -20.87
N ALA A 274 19.17 15.82 -19.66
CA ALA A 274 19.38 14.45 -19.20
C ALA A 274 18.74 13.47 -20.18
N ILE A 275 19.57 12.69 -20.88
CA ILE A 275 19.10 11.64 -21.79
C ILE A 275 18.70 10.45 -20.91
N LEU A 276 17.41 10.27 -20.68
CA LEU A 276 16.88 9.07 -20.03
C LEU A 276 16.87 7.92 -21.04
N LEU A 277 17.78 6.95 -20.88
CA LEU A 277 17.77 5.73 -21.68
C LEU A 277 17.08 4.62 -20.91
N ARG A 278 15.98 4.09 -21.46
CA ARG A 278 15.27 2.92 -20.92
C ARG A 278 15.59 1.70 -21.76
N ALA A 279 16.23 0.70 -21.17
CA ALA A 279 16.44 -0.60 -21.77
C ALA A 279 15.52 -1.63 -21.12
N ASN A 280 14.61 -2.21 -21.89
CA ASN A 280 13.85 -3.38 -21.46
C ASN A 280 14.71 -4.62 -21.69
N TYR A 281 14.81 -5.49 -20.69
CA TYR A 281 15.53 -6.75 -20.80
C TYR A 281 14.65 -7.93 -20.42
N ASP A 282 14.86 -9.04 -21.11
CA ASP A 282 14.23 -10.32 -20.84
C ASP A 282 15.31 -11.41 -20.87
N PHE A 283 15.81 -11.76 -19.69
CA PHE A 283 16.81 -12.82 -19.54
C PHE A 283 16.18 -14.19 -19.26
N ARG A 284 14.87 -14.35 -19.48
CA ARG A 284 14.06 -15.55 -19.14
C ARG A 284 14.01 -15.94 -17.65
N ILE A 285 14.86 -15.36 -16.81
CA ILE A 285 14.92 -15.55 -15.35
C ILE A 285 14.41 -14.30 -14.62
N ILE A 286 14.67 -13.13 -15.20
CA ILE A 286 14.16 -11.84 -14.74
C ILE A 286 13.80 -10.99 -15.96
N THR A 287 12.63 -10.35 -15.87
CA THR A 287 12.16 -9.34 -16.81
C THR A 287 12.04 -8.02 -16.09
N GLY A 288 12.56 -6.95 -16.69
CA GLY A 288 12.54 -5.62 -16.08
C GLY A 288 12.91 -4.51 -17.05
N ALA A 289 12.83 -3.29 -16.55
CA ALA A 289 13.32 -2.10 -17.23
C ALA A 289 14.49 -1.52 -16.44
N MET A 290 15.59 -1.25 -17.11
CA MET A 290 16.72 -0.51 -16.58
C MET A 290 16.65 0.93 -17.08
N LEU A 291 16.71 1.88 -16.14
CA LEU A 291 16.83 3.30 -16.44
C LEU A 291 18.29 3.69 -16.28
N LEU A 292 18.89 4.24 -17.32
CA LEU A 292 20.27 4.75 -17.32
C LEU A 292 20.22 6.28 -17.34
N TYR A 293 20.90 6.88 -16.36
CA TYR A 293 21.11 8.33 -16.23
C TYR A 293 22.59 8.63 -16.47
N ASN A 294 22.87 9.80 -17.05
CA ASN A 294 24.23 10.25 -17.33
C ASN A 294 24.85 11.10 -16.23
N ASP A 295 24.08 11.53 -15.21
CA ASP A 295 24.62 12.17 -14.01
C ASP A 295 24.06 11.54 -12.73
N GLU A 296 24.82 11.67 -11.66
CA GLU A 296 24.53 11.13 -10.33
C GLU A 296 23.59 12.05 -9.53
N GLU A 297 23.54 13.36 -9.84
CA GLU A 297 22.70 14.36 -9.15
C GLU A 297 21.20 14.20 -9.47
N THR A 298 20.83 13.66 -10.63
CA THR A 298 19.42 13.44 -11.02
C THR A 298 18.83 12.17 -10.40
N LEU A 299 19.65 11.33 -9.76
CA LEU A 299 19.24 10.04 -9.19
C LEU A 299 18.59 10.20 -7.81
N ASP A 300 18.86 11.31 -7.12
CA ASP A 300 18.36 11.57 -5.76
C ASP A 300 16.94 12.19 -5.73
N ASP A 301 16.33 12.47 -6.88
CA ASP A 301 15.10 13.29 -6.95
C ASP A 301 13.87 12.67 -7.69
N PRO A 302 13.46 11.40 -7.47
CA PRO A 302 12.16 10.92 -7.99
C PRO A 302 11.05 10.80 -6.94
N VAL A 303 11.25 11.21 -5.69
CA VAL A 303 10.19 11.23 -4.67
C VAL A 303 10.17 12.61 -4.02
N GLY A 304 9.42 13.53 -4.64
CA GLY A 304 9.21 14.86 -4.11
C GLY A 304 8.48 14.79 -2.76
N ASP A 305 9.23 14.86 -1.68
CA ASP A 305 8.74 15.31 -0.38
C ASP A 305 8.69 16.83 -0.43
N SER A 306 7.50 17.37 -0.70
CA SER A 306 7.21 18.79 -0.58
C SER A 306 7.01 19.13 0.90
N ASP A 307 8.11 19.39 1.60
CA ASP A 307 8.08 20.07 2.89
C ASP A 307 8.25 21.58 2.66
N ASP A 308 7.14 22.30 2.81
CA ASP A 308 7.06 23.75 2.79
C ASP A 308 7.43 24.27 4.19
N ASP A 309 8.71 24.60 4.36
CA ASP A 309 9.26 25.28 5.54
C ASP A 309 9.12 26.80 5.35
N SER A 310 8.13 27.40 6.02
CA SER A 310 8.15 28.84 6.32
C SER A 310 8.36 29.01 7.82
N GLY A 311 9.60 29.30 8.19
CA GLY A 311 9.97 29.62 9.56
C GLY A 311 9.47 31.00 10.01
N THR A 312 9.23 31.12 11.31
CA THR A 312 9.52 32.36 12.03
C THR A 312 10.02 32.05 13.43
N ASP A 313 11.09 32.77 13.74
CA ASP A 313 11.96 32.74 14.91
C ASP A 313 11.33 33.44 16.13
N ASP A 314 12.02 33.26 17.26
CA ASP A 314 12.00 34.08 18.49
C ASP A 314 10.83 33.95 19.47
N SER A 315 11.07 33.27 20.61
CA SER A 315 11.08 33.98 21.90
C SER A 315 11.56 33.08 23.05
N ALA A 316 12.51 33.65 23.79
CA ALA A 316 13.17 33.13 24.97
C ALA A 316 12.23 32.93 26.19
N GLU A 317 12.81 32.27 27.19
CA GLU A 317 12.40 32.24 28.60
C GLU A 317 11.30 31.26 29.03
N SER A 318 11.71 30.19 29.72
CA SER A 318 11.37 30.01 31.14
C SER A 318 11.89 28.67 31.66
N GLU A 319 13.05 28.73 32.32
CA GLU A 319 13.30 27.84 33.45
C GLU A 319 12.29 28.17 34.57
N ASP A 320 12.02 27.22 35.47
CA ASP A 320 11.23 27.40 36.71
C ASP A 320 9.73 27.02 36.72
N LYS A 321 9.38 25.78 36.34
CA LYS A 321 8.07 25.17 36.68
C LYS A 321 8.13 23.76 37.28
N ARG A 322 9.21 23.40 37.98
CA ARG A 322 9.37 22.05 38.58
C ARG A 322 9.26 21.95 40.10
N ARG A 323 8.72 22.97 40.79
CA ARG A 323 8.63 22.98 42.26
C ARG A 323 7.24 23.20 42.88
N HIS A 324 6.14 23.09 42.12
CA HIS A 324 4.82 23.42 42.66
C HIS A 324 3.74 22.30 42.63
N GLU A 325 4.02 21.11 42.09
CA GLU A 325 3.01 20.03 42.02
C GLU A 325 3.07 19.05 43.22
N GLU A 326 4.17 19.02 43.98
CA GLU A 326 4.38 18.04 45.06
C GLU A 326 3.73 18.44 46.40
N ARG A 327 3.12 19.63 46.50
CA ARG A 327 2.50 20.15 47.74
C ARG A 327 0.98 20.04 47.79
N ARG A 328 0.35 19.42 46.79
CA ARG A 328 -1.12 19.26 46.70
C ARG A 328 -1.63 17.86 47.07
N GLN A 329 -0.77 16.86 47.17
CA GLN A 329 -1.20 15.49 47.54
C GLN A 329 -1.24 15.22 49.05
N GLU A 330 -0.66 16.07 49.89
CA GLU A 330 -0.61 15.83 51.35
C GLU A 330 -1.81 16.38 52.14
N LYS A 331 -2.82 16.96 51.45
CA LYS A 331 -3.99 17.60 52.11
C LYS A 331 -5.34 16.91 51.88
N LEU A 332 -5.33 15.70 51.33
CA LEU A 332 -6.55 14.91 51.06
C LEU A 332 -6.71 13.65 51.91
N GLU A 333 -5.71 13.26 52.71
CA GLU A 333 -5.81 12.07 53.59
C GLU A 333 -6.38 12.35 54.99
N GLU A 334 -6.65 13.61 55.35
CA GLU A 334 -7.15 13.98 56.69
C GLU A 334 -8.69 14.10 56.79
N ARG A 335 -9.44 13.45 55.89
CA ARG A 335 -10.91 13.43 55.95
C ARG A 335 -11.51 12.04 55.74
N HIS A 336 -11.11 11.08 56.57
CA HIS A 336 -11.91 9.90 56.84
C HIS A 336 -12.26 9.81 58.32
N GLY A 337 -13.51 10.14 58.62
CA GLY A 337 -14.06 10.01 59.96
C GLY A 337 -15.51 10.47 60.03
N LYS A 338 -16.44 9.72 59.42
CA LYS A 338 -17.81 9.59 59.93
C LYS A 338 -18.60 8.46 59.25
N LYS A 339 -19.00 7.54 60.13
CA LYS A 339 -20.03 6.50 60.10
C LYS A 339 -21.21 6.78 59.17
N ASN A 340 -21.79 5.72 58.58
CA ASN A 340 -23.21 5.35 58.67
C ASN A 340 -23.44 4.02 57.90
N GLN A 341 -23.86 2.96 58.59
CA GLN A 341 -25.25 2.49 58.73
C GLN A 341 -25.87 1.97 57.42
N ILE A 342 -25.93 0.64 57.36
CA ILE A 342 -26.59 -0.19 56.35
C ILE A 342 -28.10 -0.19 56.63
N PRO A 343 -28.96 -0.04 55.60
CA PRO A 343 -30.25 -0.69 55.61
C PRO A 343 -30.39 -1.67 54.43
N SER A 344 -30.90 -2.83 54.80
CA SER A 344 -31.43 -3.91 53.97
C SER A 344 -32.62 -3.45 53.12
N CYS A 345 -32.65 -3.79 51.82
CA CYS A 345 -33.84 -3.98 50.98
C CYS A 345 -33.46 -4.97 49.86
N LYS A 346 -34.03 -6.17 49.84
CA LYS A 346 -35.27 -6.60 49.15
C LYS A 346 -35.11 -6.84 47.65
N GLU A 347 -35.43 -8.07 47.26
CA GLU A 347 -35.61 -8.60 45.92
C GLU A 347 -36.64 -7.80 45.11
N GLU A 348 -36.35 -7.50 43.83
CA GLU A 348 -37.35 -7.59 42.75
C GLU A 348 -36.73 -7.58 41.34
N LYS A 349 -37.00 -8.70 40.63
CA LYS A 349 -37.41 -8.91 39.23
C LYS A 349 -36.96 -7.98 38.08
N ASP A 350 -36.40 -8.64 37.07
CA ASP A 350 -36.67 -8.54 35.63
C ASP A 350 -37.06 -7.17 35.04
N SER A 351 -36.11 -6.52 34.35
CA SER A 351 -36.46 -5.68 33.20
C SER A 351 -35.41 -5.78 32.09
N VAL A 352 -35.88 -6.17 30.91
CA VAL A 352 -35.15 -6.18 29.65
C VAL A 352 -35.18 -4.76 29.10
N PHE A 353 -34.04 -4.08 29.08
CA PHE A 353 -33.85 -2.82 28.35
C PHE A 353 -32.91 -3.04 27.18
N ALA A 354 -33.44 -2.90 25.98
CA ALA A 354 -32.67 -2.75 24.75
C ALA A 354 -32.00 -1.37 24.74
N VAL A 355 -30.67 -1.35 24.57
CA VAL A 355 -29.88 -0.12 24.39
C VAL A 355 -29.45 -0.05 22.91
N PRO A 356 -29.65 1.09 22.22
CA PRO A 356 -29.15 1.28 20.87
C PRO A 356 -27.68 1.70 20.91
N THR A 357 -26.77 0.83 20.46
CA THR A 357 -25.37 1.17 20.26
C THR A 357 -25.17 1.82 18.90
N GLY A 358 -25.18 3.16 18.87
CA GLY A 358 -24.52 3.94 17.83
C GLY A 358 -23.09 4.25 18.28
N PHE A 359 -22.08 3.65 17.65
CA PHE A 359 -20.69 4.06 17.81
C PHE A 359 -20.00 4.19 16.45
N LEU A 360 -19.42 5.37 16.25
CA LEU A 360 -18.57 5.76 15.13
C LEU A 360 -17.28 4.93 15.16
N SER A 361 -17.05 4.11 14.13
CA SER A 361 -15.76 3.45 13.92
C SER A 361 -14.84 4.36 13.10
N VAL A 362 -13.74 4.77 13.70
CA VAL A 362 -12.61 5.44 13.05
C VAL A 362 -11.65 4.36 12.57
N ALA A 363 -11.55 4.17 11.25
CA ALA A 363 -10.67 3.19 10.65
C ALA A 363 -9.23 3.73 10.50
N TRP A 364 -8.28 3.08 11.17
CA TRP A 364 -6.84 3.23 10.92
C TRP A 364 -6.38 2.17 9.91
N ARG A 365 -5.90 2.59 8.73
CA ARG A 365 -5.18 1.71 7.79
C ARG A 365 -3.68 1.76 8.10
N ARG A 366 -3.09 0.64 8.53
CA ARG A 366 -1.63 0.43 8.49
C ARG A 366 -1.29 -0.65 7.47
N ASN A 367 -0.46 -0.25 6.51
CA ASN A 367 0.01 -1.01 5.36
C ASN A 367 1.21 -1.87 5.78
N TRP A 368 1.07 -3.20 5.77
CA TRP A 368 2.20 -4.13 5.96
C TRP A 368 2.70 -4.60 4.60
N ARG A 369 3.86 -4.10 4.15
CA ARG A 369 4.68 -4.78 3.13
C ARG A 369 5.78 -5.56 3.83
N ARG A 370 5.71 -6.90 3.77
CA ARG A 370 6.84 -7.78 4.09
C ARG A 370 7.95 -7.58 3.05
N ARG A 371 9.14 -7.18 3.50
CA ARG A 371 10.40 -7.27 2.74
C ARG A 371 11.10 -8.56 3.14
N ASP A 372 11.10 -9.56 2.26
CA ASP A 372 12.02 -10.69 2.35
C ASP A 372 13.27 -10.36 1.51
N SER A 373 14.41 -10.24 2.19
CA SER A 373 15.72 -10.07 1.55
C SER A 373 16.52 -11.36 1.69
N PHE A 374 16.65 -12.11 0.58
CA PHE A 374 17.59 -13.22 0.43
C PHE A 374 18.79 -12.73 -0.39
N ARG A 375 20.00 -12.76 0.18
CA ARG A 375 21.26 -12.59 -0.57
C ARG A 375 22.01 -13.90 -0.60
N HIS A 376 22.42 -14.32 -1.80
CA HIS A 376 23.32 -15.44 -2.04
C HIS A 376 24.79 -15.00 -1.94
N ARG A 377 25.61 -16.00 -1.62
CA ARG A 377 27.05 -15.99 -1.34
C ARG A 377 27.87 -15.45 -2.53
N GLY A 378 29.01 -14.84 -2.18
CA GLY A 378 29.88 -14.12 -3.10
C GLY A 378 30.78 -14.97 -3.99
N TRP A 379 31.31 -14.31 -5.01
CA TRP A 379 32.44 -14.72 -5.82
C TRP A 379 33.43 -13.54 -5.84
N GLY A 380 34.69 -13.84 -5.55
CA GLY A 380 35.77 -12.87 -5.39
C GLY A 380 36.45 -12.47 -6.70
N ASP A 381 37.00 -11.25 -6.65
CA ASP A 381 38.26 -10.75 -7.21
C ASP A 381 38.71 -11.20 -8.61
N ARG A 382 38.57 -10.27 -9.57
CA ARG A 382 39.68 -9.59 -10.28
C ARG A 382 39.14 -8.72 -11.42
N PHE A 383 39.48 -7.42 -11.45
CA PHE A 383 39.94 -6.58 -12.59
C PHE A 383 39.85 -5.08 -12.22
N PRO A 384 40.81 -4.23 -12.65
CA PRO A 384 40.95 -2.85 -12.18
C PRO A 384 40.28 -1.80 -13.09
N GLU A 385 39.89 -0.69 -12.47
CA GLU A 385 39.65 0.68 -12.98
C GLU A 385 38.85 0.86 -14.30
N ARG A 386 37.58 1.28 -14.18
CA ARG A 386 37.08 2.64 -14.53
C ARG A 386 35.54 2.73 -14.57
N ARG A 387 35.05 3.86 -14.02
CA ARG A 387 33.70 4.45 -14.04
C ARG A 387 32.59 3.65 -13.34
N LEU A 388 32.22 4.13 -12.15
CA LEU A 388 31.03 3.71 -11.40
C LEU A 388 29.77 4.15 -12.15
N TYR A 389 29.01 3.18 -12.66
CA TYR A 389 27.61 3.37 -12.98
C TYR A 389 26.81 2.79 -11.81
N GLN A 390 25.99 3.60 -11.13
CA GLN A 390 25.00 3.06 -10.19
C GLN A 390 23.85 2.43 -10.98
N VAL A 391 23.52 1.18 -10.67
CA VAL A 391 22.42 0.43 -11.31
C VAL A 391 21.33 0.20 -10.27
N LEU A 392 20.17 0.84 -10.44
CA LEU A 392 18.98 0.54 -9.64
C LEU A 392 18.22 -0.64 -10.25
N TRP A 393 17.99 -1.69 -9.46
CA TRP A 393 17.31 -2.91 -9.90
C TRP A 393 15.86 -2.93 -9.42
N PHE A 394 14.92 -3.08 -10.36
CA PHE A 394 13.54 -3.44 -10.08
C PHE A 394 13.24 -4.78 -10.76
N GLY A 395 13.07 -5.84 -9.97
CA GLY A 395 12.75 -7.17 -10.47
C GLY A 395 11.45 -7.70 -9.86
N MET A 396 10.55 -8.19 -10.70
CA MET A 396 9.44 -9.07 -10.28
C MET A 396 9.79 -10.51 -10.67
N ARG A 397 9.70 -11.45 -9.72
CA ARG A 397 9.82 -12.89 -10.00
C ARG A 397 8.45 -13.42 -10.45
N THR A 398 8.41 -14.10 -11.59
CA THR A 398 7.30 -14.97 -11.96
C THR A 398 7.51 -16.36 -11.32
N PRO A 399 6.46 -17.00 -10.78
CA PRO A 399 6.58 -18.36 -10.25
C PRO A 399 6.71 -19.35 -11.41
N LEU A 400 7.78 -20.17 -11.39
CA LEU A 400 7.91 -21.33 -12.28
C LEU A 400 6.76 -22.30 -12.01
N ARG A 401 5.91 -22.55 -13.02
CA ARG A 401 5.15 -23.80 -13.12
C ARG A 401 6.17 -24.91 -13.38
N ARG A 402 6.20 -25.91 -12.50
CA ARG A 402 6.83 -27.21 -12.80
C ARG A 402 5.90 -27.95 -13.76
N GLU A 403 6.44 -28.35 -14.90
CA GLU A 403 5.88 -29.41 -15.75
C GLU A 403 6.14 -30.78 -15.12
#